data_AF-A0A4V2G432-F1
#
_entry.id   AF-A0A4V2G432-F1
#
_cell.length_a   1.000
_cell.length_b   1.000
_cell.length_c   1.000
_cell.angle_alpha   90.00
_cell.angle_beta   90.00
_cell.angle_gamma   90.00
#
_symmetry.space_group_name_H-M   'P 1'
#
loop_
_entity.id
_entity.type
_entity.pdbx_description
1 polymer ?
#
loop_
_entity_poly.entity_id
_entity_poly.type
_entity_poly.pdbx_seq_one_letter_code
_entity_poly.pdbx_strand_id
1 'polypeptide(L)'
;MPGIEKRIARFPQFYSRIGFVHEFRPLDANQVQELLARCWAPAGIKLPDGPLSPEVVASLIRMTGGNFRLLTRLLTQIERVLSVNDLHHVSVEVVEAARDSLVIGTN
;
A
#
# COMPACT_ATOMS: atom_id res chain seq x y z
N MET A 1 -0.01 -7.67 16.75
CA MET A 1 1.08 -6.66 16.61
C MET A 1 2.19 -6.85 17.66
N PRO A 2 3.31 -7.50 17.30
CA PRO A 2 4.32 -8.01 18.26
C PRO A 2 5.00 -6.98 19.19
N GLY A 3 4.89 -5.67 18.89
CA GLY A 3 5.47 -4.60 19.72
C GLY A 3 4.47 -3.85 20.61
N ILE A 4 3.24 -3.64 20.13
CA ILE A 4 2.21 -2.92 20.89
C ILE A 4 1.72 -3.78 22.05
N GLU A 5 1.48 -5.07 21.83
CA GLU A 5 1.05 -6.00 22.88
C GLU A 5 2.08 -6.06 24.03
N LYS A 6 3.37 -6.16 23.71
CA LYS A 6 4.46 -6.14 24.71
C LYS A 6 4.55 -4.83 25.47
N ARG A 7 4.23 -3.69 24.83
CA ARG A 7 4.23 -2.37 25.48
C ARG A 7 3.03 -2.22 26.39
N ILE A 8 1.85 -2.63 25.94
CA ILE A 8 0.59 -2.55 26.69
C ILE A 8 0.61 -3.51 27.88
N ALA A 9 1.18 -4.71 27.74
CA ALA A 9 1.31 -5.68 28.83
C ALA A 9 2.11 -5.14 30.04
N ARG A 10 2.93 -4.09 29.85
CA ARG A 10 3.66 -3.41 30.94
C ARG A 10 2.78 -2.47 31.77
N PHE A 11 1.54 -2.22 31.35
CA PHE A 11 0.59 -1.33 32.04
C PHE A 11 -0.72 -2.08 32.35
N PRO A 12 -0.75 -2.90 33.42
CA PRO A 12 -1.89 -3.76 33.75
C PRO A 12 -3.23 -3.02 33.85
N GLN A 13 -3.22 -1.82 34.44
CA GLN A 13 -4.40 -0.95 34.59
C GLN A 13 -5.01 -0.47 33.26
N PHE A 14 -4.19 -0.41 32.21
CA PHE A 14 -4.63 -0.04 30.86
C PHE A 14 -5.02 -1.29 30.08
N TYR A 15 -4.21 -2.36 30.15
CA TYR A 15 -4.50 -3.64 29.51
C TYR A 15 -5.85 -4.21 29.97
N SER A 16 -6.18 -4.11 31.27
CA SER A 16 -7.45 -4.58 31.82
C SER A 16 -8.68 -3.83 31.32
N ARG A 17 -8.50 -2.66 30.67
CA ARG A 17 -9.58 -1.83 30.11
C ARG A 17 -9.78 -2.03 28.61
N ILE A 18 -8.95 -2.85 27.96
CA ILE A 18 -9.10 -3.17 26.54
C ILE A 18 -10.19 -4.25 26.41
N GLY A 19 -11.41 -3.81 26.09
CA GLY A 19 -12.54 -4.72 25.87
C GLY A 19 -12.59 -5.36 24.47
N PHE A 20 -11.81 -4.85 23.52
CA PHE A 20 -11.82 -5.32 22.14
C PHE A 20 -10.48 -5.03 21.44
N VAL A 21 -10.02 -5.99 20.64
CA VAL A 21 -8.84 -5.84 19.77
C VAL A 21 -9.21 -6.35 18.39
N HIS A 22 -8.91 -5.56 17.37
CA HIS A 22 -9.03 -5.97 15.98
C HIS A 22 -7.67 -5.86 15.30
N GLU A 23 -7.19 -6.98 14.76
CA GLU A 23 -5.98 -7.00 13.96
C GLU A 23 -6.32 -6.84 12.47
N PHE A 24 -5.78 -5.80 11.85
CA PHE A 24 -5.83 -5.65 10.40
C PHE A 24 -4.78 -6.54 9.75
N ARG A 25 -5.25 -7.48 8.92
CA ARG A 25 -4.37 -8.33 8.12
C ARG A 25 -4.01 -7.65 6.79
N PRO A 26 -2.86 -7.98 6.19
CA PRO A 26 -2.58 -7.62 4.79
C PRO A 26 -3.70 -8.10 3.87
N LEU A 27 -3.95 -7.34 2.81
CA LEU A 27 -4.89 -7.73 1.77
C LEU A 27 -4.37 -8.96 1.03
N ASP A 28 -5.24 -9.90 0.70
CA ASP A 28 -4.87 -10.95 -0.25
C ASP A 28 -4.81 -10.39 -1.70
N ALA A 29 -4.29 -11.20 -2.63
CA ALA A 29 -4.13 -10.79 -4.01
C ALA A 29 -5.46 -10.41 -4.68
N ASN A 30 -6.55 -11.12 -4.36
CA ASN A 30 -7.87 -10.86 -4.93
C ASN A 30 -8.45 -9.55 -4.40
N GLN A 31 -8.24 -9.26 -3.11
CA GLN A 31 -8.65 -8.01 -2.49
C GLN A 31 -7.90 -6.81 -3.07
N VAL A 32 -6.60 -6.92 -3.33
CA VAL A 32 -5.83 -5.86 -4.00
C VAL A 32 -6.31 -5.69 -5.44
N GLN A 33 -6.56 -6.77 -6.17
CA GLN A 33 -7.07 -6.71 -7.53
C GLN A 33 -8.45 -6.04 -7.60
N GLU A 34 -9.36 -6.40 -6.70
CA GLU A 34 -10.69 -5.79 -6.62
C GLU A 34 -10.61 -4.29 -6.28
N LEU A 35 -9.75 -3.93 -5.33
CA LEU A 35 -9.51 -2.54 -4.96
C LEU A 35 -9.03 -1.70 -6.15
N LEU A 36 -8.04 -2.21 -6.90
CA LEU A 36 -7.48 -1.53 -8.08
C LEU A 36 -8.46 -1.51 -9.27
N ALA A 37 -9.27 -2.57 -9.45
CA ALA A 37 -10.30 -2.63 -10.48
C ALA A 37 -11.39 -1.55 -10.27
N ARG A 38 -11.66 -1.17 -9.02
CA ARG A 38 -12.55 -0.05 -8.66
C ARG A 38 -11.91 1.32 -8.83
N CYS A 39 -10.72 1.39 -9.44
CA CYS A 39 -9.94 2.63 -9.62
C CYS A 39 -9.72 3.37 -8.30
N TRP A 40 -9.63 2.64 -7.18
CA TRP A 40 -9.36 3.26 -5.89
C TRP A 40 -7.94 3.87 -5.90
N ALA A 41 -7.84 5.08 -5.35
CA ALA A 41 -6.57 5.75 -5.09
C ALA A 41 -6.59 6.39 -3.70
N PRO A 42 -5.42 6.59 -3.07
CA PRO A 42 -5.33 7.37 -1.84
C PRO A 42 -5.85 8.80 -2.05
N ALA A 43 -6.39 9.40 -0.97
CA ALA A 43 -6.93 10.76 -1.04
C ALA A 43 -5.88 11.75 -1.57
N GLY A 44 -6.26 12.54 -2.58
CA GLY A 44 -5.39 13.54 -3.21
C GLY A 44 -4.46 13.00 -4.29
N ILE A 45 -4.39 11.69 -4.51
CA ILE A 45 -3.57 11.08 -5.57
C ILE A 45 -4.39 10.98 -6.86
N LYS A 46 -3.82 11.44 -7.97
CA LYS A 46 -4.41 11.38 -9.30
C LYS A 46 -3.65 10.38 -10.16
N LEU A 47 -4.28 9.25 -10.43
CA LEU A 47 -3.76 8.28 -11.39
C LEU A 47 -4.46 8.49 -12.74
N PRO A 48 -3.84 8.07 -13.85
CA PRO A 48 -4.50 8.06 -15.16
C PRO A 48 -5.86 7.35 -15.10
N ASP A 49 -6.84 7.88 -15.83
CA ASP A 49 -8.18 7.32 -15.88
C ASP A 49 -8.16 5.92 -16.52
N GLY A 50 -8.98 5.02 -15.96
CA GLY A 50 -9.19 3.67 -16.48
C GLY A 50 -8.49 2.57 -15.67
N PRO A 51 -8.78 1.30 -16.01
CA PRO A 51 -8.21 0.16 -15.32
C PRO A 51 -6.71 0.03 -15.61
N LEU A 52 -5.94 -0.31 -14.58
CA LEU A 52 -4.53 -0.69 -14.73
C LEU A 52 -4.42 -2.01 -15.50
N SER A 53 -3.32 -2.18 -16.24
CA SER A 53 -3.07 -3.44 -16.94
C SER A 53 -2.87 -4.60 -15.96
N PRO A 54 -3.19 -5.86 -16.34
CA PRO A 54 -2.98 -7.02 -15.47
C PRO A 54 -1.53 -7.16 -15.00
N GLU A 55 -0.56 -6.80 -15.83
CA GLU A 55 0.87 -6.86 -15.53
C GLU A 55 1.25 -5.87 -14.42
N VAL A 56 0.71 -4.65 -14.49
CA VAL A 56 0.90 -3.60 -13.48
C VAL A 56 0.27 -4.02 -12.15
N VAL A 57 -0.97 -4.52 -12.19
CA VAL A 57 -1.66 -5.03 -10.99
C VAL A 57 -0.86 -6.16 -10.34
N ALA A 58 -0.39 -7.12 -11.12
CA ALA A 58 0.44 -8.21 -10.61
C ALA A 58 1.76 -7.71 -10.00
N SER A 59 2.38 -6.67 -10.59
CA SER A 59 3.58 -6.04 -10.03
C SER A 59 3.31 -5.40 -8.67
N LEU A 60 2.24 -4.60 -8.56
CA LEU A 60 1.82 -3.97 -7.30
C LEU A 60 1.54 -5.02 -6.20
N ILE A 61 0.87 -6.13 -6.53
CA ILE A 61 0.61 -7.22 -5.59
C ILE A 61 1.92 -7.82 -5.07
N ARG A 62 2.85 -8.18 -5.97
CA ARG A 62 4.14 -8.78 -5.58
C ARG A 62 4.98 -7.84 -4.72
N MET A 63 5.06 -6.55 -5.07
CA MET A 63 5.87 -5.58 -4.34
C MET A 63 5.33 -5.26 -2.95
N THR A 64 4.00 -5.21 -2.82
CA THR A 64 3.38 -4.78 -1.57
C THR A 64 3.08 -5.95 -0.64
N GLY A 65 2.93 -7.17 -1.17
CA GLY A 65 2.53 -8.35 -0.40
C GLY A 65 1.23 -8.13 0.36
N GLY A 66 0.32 -7.30 -0.16
CA GLY A 66 -0.92 -6.94 0.52
C GLY A 66 -0.79 -5.87 1.61
N ASN A 67 0.42 -5.36 1.86
CA ASN A 67 0.62 -4.28 2.83
C ASN A 67 0.00 -2.99 2.29
N PHE A 68 -1.20 -2.68 2.77
CA PHE A 68 -1.98 -1.53 2.31
C PHE A 68 -1.26 -0.18 2.49
N ARG A 69 -0.47 -0.03 3.56
CA ARG A 69 0.34 1.18 3.77
C ARG A 69 1.43 1.30 2.70
N LEU A 70 2.08 0.19 2.37
CA LEU A 70 3.09 0.17 1.31
C LEU A 70 2.46 0.42 -0.06
N LEU A 71 1.29 -0.19 -0.35
CA LEU A 71 0.51 0.09 -1.55
C LEU A 71 0.18 1.57 -1.69
N THR A 72 -0.35 2.19 -0.63
CA THR A 72 -0.65 3.63 -0.60
C THR A 72 0.58 4.47 -0.95
N ARG A 73 1.72 4.18 -0.31
CA ARG A 73 2.97 4.91 -0.56
C ARG A 73 3.48 4.71 -1.98
N LEU A 74 3.34 3.50 -2.54
CA LEU A 74 3.76 3.17 -3.90
C LEU A 74 2.91 3.90 -4.93
N LEU A 75 1.59 3.93 -4.76
CA LEU A 75 0.69 4.71 -5.62
C LEU A 75 1.00 6.22 -5.57
N THR A 76 1.36 6.75 -4.40
CA THR A 76 1.84 8.14 -4.29
C THR A 76 3.14 8.38 -5.07
N GLN A 77 4.10 7.45 -5.02
CA GLN A 77 5.32 7.61 -5.83
C GLN A 77 5.07 7.41 -7.32
N ILE A 78 4.14 6.55 -7.72
CA ILE A 78 3.75 6.38 -9.12
C ILE A 78 3.23 7.70 -9.69
N GLU A 79 2.30 8.38 -8.99
CA GLU A 79 1.79 9.69 -9.40
C GLU A 79 2.91 10.74 -9.52
N ARG A 80 3.88 10.72 -8.60
CA ARG A 80 5.06 11.58 -8.68
C ARG A 80 5.95 11.27 -9.88
N VAL A 81 6.21 9.99 -10.17
CA VAL A 81 7.03 9.58 -11.32
C VAL A 81 6.33 9.98 -12.62
N LEU A 82 5.02 9.79 -12.71
CA LEU A 82 4.22 10.21 -13.87
C LEU A 82 4.30 11.72 -14.10
N SER A 83 4.06 12.51 -13.05
CA SER A 83 4.04 13.98 -13.14
C SER A 83 5.40 14.59 -13.48
N VAL A 84 6.50 14.06 -12.91
CA VAL A 84 7.86 14.56 -13.20
C VAL A 84 8.28 14.26 -14.64
N ASN A 85 7.81 13.16 -15.21
CA ASN A 85 8.22 12.69 -16.54
C ASN A 85 7.18 12.96 -17.65
N ASP A 86 6.10 13.68 -17.34
CA ASP A 86 4.98 13.94 -18.27
C ASP A 86 4.40 12.67 -18.90
N LEU A 87 4.24 11.62 -18.09
CA LEU A 87 3.68 10.34 -18.52
C LEU A 87 2.19 10.26 -18.19
N HIS A 88 1.41 9.71 -19.11
CA HIS A 88 -0.06 9.59 -18.97
C HIS A 88 -0.56 8.15 -18.81
N HIS A 89 0.35 7.19 -18.62
CA HIS A 89 0.00 5.79 -18.43
C HIS A 89 0.89 5.12 -17.39
N VAL A 90 0.30 4.30 -16.52
CA VAL A 90 1.05 3.50 -15.55
C VAL A 90 1.59 2.25 -16.24
N SER A 91 2.90 2.17 -16.43
CA SER A 91 3.58 0.98 -16.94
C SER A 91 4.33 0.24 -15.81
N VAL A 92 4.82 -0.96 -16.09
CA VAL A 92 5.62 -1.73 -15.12
C VAL A 92 6.91 -0.97 -14.76
N GLU A 93 7.52 -0.29 -15.72
CA GLU A 93 8.72 0.53 -15.52
C GLU A 93 8.46 1.70 -14.57
N VAL A 94 7.29 2.35 -14.67
CA VAL A 94 6.87 3.40 -13.73
C VAL A 94 6.73 2.84 -12.32
N VAL A 95 6.17 1.63 -12.18
CA VAL A 95 6.03 0.97 -10.87
C VAL A 95 7.40 0.65 -10.26
N GLU A 96 8.34 0.12 -11.05
CA GLU A 96 9.72 -0.14 -10.58
C GLU A 96 10.44 1.16 -10.21
N ALA A 97 10.36 2.21 -11.04
CA ALA A 97 10.97 3.50 -10.73
C ALA A 97 10.39 4.13 -9.44
N ALA A 98 9.08 3.99 -9.23
CA ALA A 98 8.41 4.44 -8.02
C ALA A 98 8.85 3.66 -6.78
N ARG A 99 9.07 2.34 -6.93
CA ARG A 99 9.60 1.48 -5.88
C ARG A 99 11.05 1.83 -5.52
N ASP A 100 11.91 2.07 -6.51
CA ASP A 100 13.31 2.43 -6.27
C ASP A 100 13.45 3.80 -5.58
N SER A 101 12.53 4.71 -5.88
CA SER A 101 12.41 6.02 -5.21
C SER A 101 11.87 5.91 -3.77
N LEU A 102 11.29 4.76 -3.42
CA LEU A 102 10.67 4.52 -2.13
C LEU A 102 11.71 4.06 -1.12
N VAL A 103 11.97 4.91 -0.13
CA VAL A 103 12.71 4.48 1.07
C VAL A 103 11.82 3.53 1.87
N ILE A 104 11.94 2.24 1.57
CA ILE A 104 11.45 1.16 2.41
C ILE A 104 12.61 0.88 3.36
N GLY A 105 12.39 1.05 4.67
CA GLY A 105 13.41 0.67 5.65
C GLY A 105 13.85 -0.75 5.35
N THR A 106 15.14 -0.95 5.11
CA THR A 106 15.71 -2.28 4.90
C THR A 106 15.36 -3.11 6.12
N ASN A 107 14.72 -4.27 5.89
CA ASN A 107 14.49 -5.25 6.96
C ASN A 107 15.80 -5.63 7.64
#